data_AF-A0A544VWY7-F1
#
_entry.id   AF-A0A544VWY7-F1
#
_cell.length_a   1.000
_cell.length_b   1.000
_cell.length_c   1.000
_cell.angle_alpha   90.00
_cell.angle_beta   90.00
_cell.angle_gamma   90.00
#
_symmetry.space_group_name_H-M   'P 1'
#
loop_
_entity.id
_entity.type
_entity.pdbx_description
1 polymer ?
#
loop_
_entity_poly.entity_id
_entity_poly.type
_entity_poly.pdbx_seq_one_letter_code
_entity_poly.pdbx_strand_id
1 'polypeptide(L)'
;MTDVDGEALRSMVDPDQVWPRMAAKYDVENPVPPWKTSLDGLCDALDHAACDAPVPSFKERRDEEDALSATVYADLPYPENQLVALAHSLLARGVIAEDELRQRLSDVRRRLEA
;
A
#
# COMPACT_ATOMS: atom_id res chain seq x y z
N MET A 1 -7.09 14.11 13.04
CA MET A 1 -6.73 13.30 11.85
C MET A 1 -6.52 14.30 10.74
N THR A 2 -5.27 14.51 10.34
CA THR A 2 -4.97 15.25 9.11
C THR A 2 -5.73 14.54 8.00
N ASP A 3 -6.54 15.29 7.26
CA ASP A 3 -7.22 14.80 6.07
C ASP A 3 -6.09 14.48 5.07
N VAL A 4 -5.55 13.26 5.16
CA VAL A 4 -4.73 12.74 4.06
C VAL A 4 -5.67 12.67 2.92
N ASP A 5 -5.37 13.44 1.89
CA ASP A 5 -6.19 13.47 0.71
C ASP A 5 -6.11 12.09 0.06
N GLY A 6 -7.07 11.22 0.40
CA GLY A 6 -7.17 9.89 -0.17
C GLY A 6 -7.29 9.93 -1.69
N GLU A 7 -7.62 11.09 -2.26
CA GLU A 7 -7.56 11.39 -3.70
C GLU A 7 -6.11 11.39 -4.22
N ALA A 8 -5.15 11.94 -3.48
CA ALA A 8 -3.73 11.94 -3.86
C ALA A 8 -3.20 10.50 -3.97
N LEU A 9 -3.49 9.64 -2.98
CA LEU A 9 -3.15 8.22 -3.04
C LEU A 9 -3.91 7.50 -4.16
N ARG A 10 -5.22 7.75 -4.33
CA ARG A 10 -6.01 7.16 -5.42
C ARG A 10 -5.46 7.52 -6.79
N SER A 11 -4.96 8.75 -6.98
CA SER A 11 -4.33 9.18 -8.23
C SER A 11 -3.02 8.44 -8.56
N MET A 12 -2.39 7.82 -7.55
CA MET A 12 -1.19 7.02 -7.71
C MET A 12 -1.48 5.55 -8.05
N VAL A 13 -2.73 5.11 -7.90
CA VAL A 13 -3.16 3.74 -8.20
C VAL A 13 -3.69 3.67 -9.62
N ASP A 14 -3.12 2.78 -10.41
CA ASP A 14 -3.60 2.46 -11.76
C ASP A 14 -4.53 1.24 -11.67
N PRO A 15 -5.86 1.39 -11.90
CA PRO A 15 -6.81 0.28 -11.81
C PRO A 15 -6.55 -0.81 -12.87
N ASP A 16 -5.79 -0.50 -13.93
CA ASP A 16 -5.39 -1.48 -14.93
C ASP A 16 -4.15 -2.28 -14.53
N GLN A 17 -3.46 -1.92 -13.45
CA GLN A 17 -2.26 -2.60 -12.94
C GLN A 17 -2.52 -3.52 -11.73
N VAL A 18 -3.74 -4.08 -11.63
CA VAL A 18 -4.06 -5.08 -10.61
C VAL A 18 -3.49 -6.46 -10.94
N TRP A 19 -3.14 -7.24 -9.92
CA TRP A 19 -2.45 -8.52 -10.09
C TRP A 19 -3.13 -9.50 -11.05
N PRO A 20 -4.46 -9.73 -11.02
CA PRO A 20 -5.08 -10.67 -11.97
C PRO A 20 -4.84 -10.29 -13.44
N ARG A 21 -4.80 -8.98 -13.75
CA ARG A 21 -4.52 -8.48 -15.10
C ARG A 21 -3.04 -8.61 -15.45
N MET A 22 -2.15 -8.28 -14.52
CA MET A 22 -0.71 -8.40 -14.72
C MET A 22 -0.28 -9.86 -14.86
N ALA A 23 -0.83 -10.76 -14.04
CA ALA A 23 -0.58 -12.19 -14.11
C ALA A 23 -0.96 -12.75 -15.49
N ALA A 24 -2.16 -12.43 -15.99
CA ALA A 24 -2.60 -12.82 -17.32
C ALA A 24 -1.74 -12.21 -18.43
N LYS A 25 -1.36 -10.93 -18.31
CA LYS A 25 -0.52 -10.23 -19.30
C LYS A 25 0.86 -10.90 -19.47
N TYR A 26 1.45 -11.37 -18.37
CA TYR A 26 2.79 -11.95 -18.36
C TYR A 26 2.81 -13.49 -18.31
N ASP A 27 1.64 -14.14 -18.44
CA ASP A 27 1.48 -15.60 -18.42
C ASP A 27 2.08 -16.26 -17.17
N VAL A 28 1.80 -15.69 -16.00
CA VAL A 28 2.25 -16.22 -14.71
C VAL A 28 1.06 -16.68 -13.85
N GLU A 29 1.25 -17.78 -13.13
CA GLU A 29 0.19 -18.44 -12.36
C GLU A 29 0.27 -18.16 -10.85
N ASN A 30 1.15 -17.25 -10.40
CA ASN A 30 1.29 -16.99 -8.97
C ASN A 30 -0.05 -16.47 -8.41
N PRO A 31 -0.53 -17.04 -7.28
CA PRO A 31 -1.84 -16.70 -6.71
C PRO A 31 -1.89 -15.25 -6.19
N VAL A 32 -0.73 -14.69 -5.85
CA VAL A 32 -0.55 -13.31 -5.39
C VAL A 32 0.68 -12.72 -6.08
N PRO A 33 0.76 -11.38 -6.21
CA PRO A 33 1.91 -10.74 -6.80
C PRO A 33 3.19 -11.05 -6.00
N PRO A 34 4.37 -11.17 -6.66
CA PRO A 34 5.64 -11.42 -5.97
C PRO A 34 5.98 -10.41 -4.87
N TRP A 35 5.55 -9.15 -5.02
CA TRP A 35 5.77 -8.10 -4.02
C TRP A 35 4.95 -8.30 -2.73
N LYS A 36 3.96 -9.19 -2.72
CA LYS A 36 3.13 -9.46 -1.54
C LYS A 36 3.95 -9.95 -0.34
N THR A 37 4.96 -10.78 -0.57
CA THR A 37 5.87 -11.22 0.50
C THR A 37 6.63 -10.06 1.12
N SER A 38 7.02 -9.04 0.34
CA SER A 38 7.65 -7.84 0.87
C SER A 38 6.67 -6.99 1.69
N LEU A 39 5.40 -6.92 1.28
CA LEU A 39 4.36 -6.26 2.07
C LEU A 39 4.14 -6.98 3.41
N ASP A 40 4.07 -8.31 3.41
CA ASP A 40 3.93 -9.09 4.65
C ASP A 40 5.11 -8.87 5.60
N GLY A 41 6.35 -8.89 5.09
CA GLY A 41 7.53 -8.58 5.89
C GLY A 41 7.54 -7.13 6.42
N LEU A 42 7.02 -6.16 5.67
CA LEU A 42 6.87 -4.78 6.14
C LEU A 42 5.86 -4.70 7.29
N CYS A 43 4.72 -5.39 7.17
CA CYS A 43 3.73 -5.47 8.25
C CYS A 43 4.33 -6.06 9.52
N ASP A 44 5.05 -7.18 9.41
CA ASP A 44 5.72 -7.83 10.55
C ASP A 44 6.76 -6.88 11.21
N ALA A 45 7.50 -6.12 10.40
CA ALA A 45 8.48 -5.16 10.89
C ALA A 45 7.82 -3.98 11.62
N LEU A 46 6.70 -3.45 11.11
CA LEU A 46 5.93 -2.40 11.77
C LEU A 46 5.35 -2.89 13.11
N ASP A 47 4.79 -4.10 13.12
CA ASP A 47 4.22 -4.69 14.33
C ASP A 47 5.28 -4.88 15.43
N HIS A 48 6.49 -5.28 15.04
CA HIS A 48 7.63 -5.37 15.96
C HIS A 48 8.11 -3.98 16.44
N ALA A 49 8.19 -3.01 15.54
CA ALA A 49 8.70 -1.67 15.83
C ALA A 49 7.75 -0.82 16.69
N ALA A 50 6.46 -1.17 16.78
CA ALA A 50 5.45 -0.41 17.52
C ALA A 50 5.76 -0.21 19.02
N CYS A 51 6.66 -1.02 19.61
CA CYS A 51 7.13 -0.84 20.97
C CYS A 51 8.09 0.35 21.12
N ASP A 52 8.87 0.67 20.08
CA ASP A 52 10.05 1.54 20.17
C ASP A 52 10.02 2.71 19.17
N ALA A 53 9.08 2.72 18.23
CA ALA A 53 8.94 3.72 17.19
C ALA A 53 7.49 4.25 17.10
N PRO A 54 7.29 5.50 16.63
CA PRO A 54 5.97 6.09 16.45
C PRO A 54 5.27 5.55 15.20
N VAL A 55 5.00 4.24 15.19
CA VAL A 55 4.29 3.51 14.12
C VAL A 55 3.01 2.90 14.68
N PRO A 56 1.98 2.59 13.86
CA PRO A 56 0.77 1.94 14.37
C PRO A 56 1.11 0.59 15.00
N SER A 57 0.45 0.26 16.11
CA SER A 57 0.44 -1.10 16.64
C SER A 57 -0.25 -2.07 15.68
N PHE A 58 -0.01 -3.37 15.84
CA PHE A 58 -0.68 -4.41 15.06
C PHE A 58 -2.19 -4.22 14.98
N LYS A 59 -2.83 -3.94 16.13
CA LYS A 59 -4.28 -3.77 16.20
C LYS A 59 -4.73 -2.53 15.43
N GLU A 60 -4.07 -1.39 15.63
CA GLU A 60 -4.42 -0.16 14.91
C GLU A 60 -4.24 -0.34 13.40
N ARG A 61 -3.12 -0.93 12.98
CA ARG A 61 -2.84 -1.20 11.57
C ARG A 61 -3.91 -2.08 10.95
N ARG A 62 -4.31 -3.17 11.61
CA ARG A 62 -5.36 -4.07 11.13
C ARG A 62 -6.74 -3.42 11.10
N ASP A 63 -7.13 -2.73 12.16
CA ASP A 63 -8.43 -2.07 12.23
C ASP A 63 -8.56 -0.99 11.13
N GLU A 64 -7.49 -0.24 10.86
CA GLU A 64 -7.44 0.75 9.78
C GLU A 64 -7.40 0.11 8.38
N GLU A 65 -6.56 -0.91 8.16
CA GLU A 65 -6.50 -1.65 6.90
C GLU A 65 -7.88 -2.22 6.53
N ASP A 66 -8.58 -2.83 7.48
CA ASP A 66 -9.90 -3.42 7.28
C ASP A 66 -10.95 -2.33 6.97
N ALA A 67 -10.95 -1.23 7.73
CA ALA A 67 -11.89 -0.13 7.52
C ALA A 67 -11.69 0.54 6.14
N LEU A 68 -10.45 0.83 5.77
CA LEU A 68 -10.10 1.47 4.50
C LEU A 68 -10.34 0.56 3.31
N SER A 69 -10.00 -0.73 3.43
CA SER A 69 -10.27 -1.73 2.38
C SER A 69 -11.76 -1.97 2.17
N ALA A 70 -12.57 -1.87 3.23
CA ALA A 70 -14.03 -1.99 3.13
C ALA A 70 -14.72 -0.72 2.61
N THR A 71 -14.03 0.42 2.55
CA THR A 71 -14.61 1.73 2.21
C THR A 71 -13.86 2.41 1.06
N VAL A 72 -12.79 3.14 1.37
CA VAL A 72 -12.04 4.00 0.43
C VAL A 72 -11.43 3.20 -0.73
N TYR A 73 -11.02 1.96 -0.46
CA TYR A 73 -10.34 1.09 -1.43
C TYR A 73 -11.13 -0.19 -1.74
N ALA A 74 -12.46 -0.16 -1.59
CA ALA A 74 -13.32 -1.32 -1.81
C ALA A 74 -13.29 -1.86 -3.26
N ASP A 75 -12.97 -1.01 -4.23
CA ASP A 75 -12.90 -1.37 -5.64
C ASP A 75 -11.54 -1.98 -6.05
N LEU A 76 -10.57 -2.02 -5.15
CA LEU A 76 -9.28 -2.67 -5.39
C LEU A 76 -9.33 -4.14 -4.93
N PRO A 77 -8.84 -5.09 -5.74
CA PRO A 77 -8.74 -6.47 -5.31
C PRO A 77 -7.68 -6.61 -4.22
N TYR A 78 -7.79 -7.70 -3.46
CA TYR A 78 -6.66 -8.15 -2.65
C TYR A 78 -5.56 -8.70 -3.57
N PRO A 79 -4.27 -8.40 -3.30
CA PRO A 79 -3.75 -7.67 -2.14
C PRO A 79 -3.50 -6.16 -2.33
N GLU A 80 -3.87 -5.57 -3.46
CA GLU A 80 -3.67 -4.14 -3.72
C GLU A 80 -4.42 -3.24 -2.73
N ASN A 81 -5.66 -3.60 -2.34
CA ASN A 81 -6.41 -2.85 -1.33
C ASN A 81 -5.66 -2.75 0.01
N GLN A 82 -5.04 -3.84 0.47
CA GLN A 82 -4.23 -3.88 1.68
C GLN A 82 -3.02 -2.95 1.56
N LEU A 83 -2.29 -3.02 0.44
CA LEU A 83 -1.11 -2.19 0.20
C LEU A 83 -1.47 -0.69 0.28
N VAL A 84 -2.54 -0.29 -0.40
CA VAL A 84 -2.94 1.12 -0.48
C VAL A 84 -3.55 1.59 0.85
N ALA A 85 -4.30 0.73 1.54
CA ALA A 85 -4.80 1.02 2.88
C ALA A 85 -3.67 1.23 3.89
N LEU A 86 -2.63 0.38 3.88
CA LEU A 86 -1.45 0.57 4.73
C LEU A 86 -0.74 1.89 4.41
N ALA A 87 -0.51 2.19 3.13
CA ALA A 87 0.12 3.44 2.73
C ALA A 87 -0.67 4.67 3.21
N HIS A 88 -2.01 4.61 3.13
CA HIS A 88 -2.90 5.63 3.67
C HIS A 88 -2.69 5.82 5.17
N SER A 89 -2.74 4.75 5.96
CA SER A 89 -2.50 4.80 7.41
C SER A 89 -1.15 5.41 7.76
N LEU A 90 -0.09 5.03 7.05
CA LEU A 90 1.26 5.55 7.30
C LEU A 90 1.38 7.05 6.97
N LEU A 91 0.73 7.53 5.91
CA LEU A 91 0.62 8.96 5.62
C LEU A 91 -0.20 9.70 6.68
N ALA A 92 -1.33 9.14 7.10
CA ALA A 92 -2.24 9.77 8.05
C ALA A 92 -1.63 9.94 9.44
N ARG A 93 -0.71 9.03 9.77
CA ARG A 93 0.09 9.06 11.00
C ARG A 93 1.39 9.85 10.84
N GLY A 94 1.73 10.32 9.64
CA GLY A 94 2.95 11.05 9.35
C GLY A 94 4.22 10.19 9.44
N VAL A 95 4.09 8.86 9.37
CA VAL A 95 5.22 7.91 9.35
C VAL A 95 5.99 8.03 8.04
N ILE A 96 5.27 8.31 6.94
CA ILE A 96 5.85 8.69 5.65
C ILE A 96 5.25 10.01 5.20
N ALA A 97 5.99 10.77 4.40
CA ALA A 97 5.53 12.03 3.79
C ALA A 97 5.00 11.79 2.37
N GLU A 98 3.96 12.52 1.97
CA GLU A 98 3.36 12.39 0.64
C GLU A 98 4.36 12.75 -0.47
N ASP A 99 5.10 13.85 -0.31
CA ASP A 99 6.11 14.28 -1.30
C ASP A 99 7.21 13.24 -1.47
N GLU A 100 7.65 12.59 -0.38
CA GLU A 100 8.62 11.50 -0.46
C GLU A 100 8.02 10.32 -1.22
N LEU A 101 6.80 9.90 -0.89
CA LEU A 101 6.13 8.80 -1.58
C LEU A 101 6.01 9.09 -3.09
N ARG A 102 5.57 10.29 -3.46
CA ARG A 102 5.43 10.72 -4.86
C ARG A 102 6.77 10.69 -5.59
N GLN A 103 7.82 11.20 -4.96
CA GLN A 103 9.18 11.18 -5.52
C GLN A 103 9.67 9.73 -5.72
N ARG A 104 9.49 8.86 -4.72
CA ARG A 104 9.89 7.45 -4.79
C ARG A 104 9.16 6.71 -5.91
N LEU A 105 7.85 6.92 -6.08
CA LEU A 105 7.07 6.33 -7.17
C LEU A 105 7.55 6.80 -8.54
N SER A 106 7.87 8.09 -8.69
CA SER A 106 8.44 8.64 -9.93
C SER A 106 9.78 7.98 -10.29
N ASP A 107 10.67 7.81 -9.32
CA ASP A 107 11.97 7.18 -9.55
C ASP A 107 11.85 5.70 -9.88
N VAL A 108 10.92 4.97 -9.24
CA VAL A 108 10.62 3.58 -9.60
C VAL A 108 10.09 3.49 -11.03
N ARG A 109 9.16 4.35 -11.43
CA ARG A 109 8.63 4.38 -12.81
C ARG A 109 9.75 4.65 -13.81
N ARG A 110 10.59 5.66 -13.58
CA ARG A 110 11.74 5.98 -14.44
C ARG A 110 12.67 4.77 -14.61
N ARG A 111 12.89 3.99 -13.55
CA ARG A 111 13.74 2.78 -13.61
C ARG A 111 13.09 1.64 -14.42
N LEU A 112 11.76 1.52 -14.40
CA LEU A 112 11.05 0.48 -15.15
C LEU A 112 10.88 0.82 -16.64
N GLU A 113 10.93 2.11 -17.00
CA GLU A 113 10.79 2.61 -18.37
C GLU A 113 12.12 2.82 -19.10
N ALA A 114 13.25 2.74 -18.40
CA ALA A 114 14.60 2.88 -18.96
C ALA A 114 15.09 1.58 -19.60
#